data_AF-A0A6N9V9K1-F1
#
_entry.id   AF-A0A6N9V9K1-F1
#
_cell.length_a   1.000
_cell.length_b   1.000
_cell.length_c   1.000
_cell.angle_alpha   90.00
_cell.angle_beta   90.00
_cell.angle_gamma   90.00
#
_symmetry.space_group_name_H-M   'P 1'
#
loop_
_entity.id
_entity.type
_entity.pdbx_description
1 polymer ?
#
loop_
_entity_poly.entity_id
_entity_poly.type
_entity_poly.pdbx_seq_one_letter_code
_entity_poly.pdbx_strand_id
1 'polypeptide(L)'
;MQEAHAAYNHAYRVKQLGEQADTWYQARRLTEYVAAVGVHATSLPPGQERTEVEAWLAFADAHLQNLTESASAPKLPTPPKPSGDDLKPFLGHWSPYGPRSY
;
A
#
# COMPACT_ATOMS: atom_id res chain seq x y z
N MET A 1 -0.40 -26.47 -15.21
CA MET A 1 0.71 -25.89 -14.41
C MET A 1 1.10 -24.48 -14.85
N GLN A 2 1.41 -24.23 -16.14
CA GLN A 2 1.69 -22.86 -16.62
C GLN A 2 0.53 -21.87 -16.38
N GLU A 3 -0.71 -22.31 -16.62
CA GLU A 3 -1.91 -21.49 -16.36
C GLU A 3 -2.08 -21.11 -14.88
N ALA A 4 -1.85 -22.06 -13.97
CA ALA A 4 -1.92 -21.80 -12.52
C ALA A 4 -0.85 -20.81 -12.05
N HIS A 5 0.37 -20.90 -12.61
CA HIS A 5 1.43 -19.91 -12.33
C HIS A 5 1.09 -18.53 -12.89
N ALA A 6 0.51 -18.46 -14.09
CA ALA A 6 0.07 -17.19 -14.68
C ALA A 6 -1.07 -16.55 -13.86
N ALA A 7 -2.03 -17.35 -13.40
CA ALA A 7 -3.13 -16.90 -12.55
C ALA A 7 -2.63 -16.41 -11.17
N TYR A 8 -1.70 -17.13 -10.54
CA TYR A 8 -1.05 -16.70 -9.31
C TYR A 8 -0.30 -15.37 -9.49
N ASN A 9 0.51 -15.25 -10.54
CA ASN A 9 1.25 -14.02 -10.84
C ASN A 9 0.31 -12.83 -11.06
N HIS A 10 -0.81 -13.06 -11.75
CA HIS A 10 -1.83 -12.04 -11.97
C HIS A 10 -2.51 -11.63 -10.66
N ALA A 11 -2.96 -12.58 -9.85
CA ALA A 11 -3.60 -12.31 -8.56
C ALA A 11 -2.67 -11.54 -7.61
N TYR A 12 -1.38 -11.93 -7.55
CA TYR A 12 -0.37 -11.22 -6.77
C TYR A 12 -0.22 -9.76 -7.22
N ARG A 13 -0.09 -9.53 -8.53
CA ARG A 13 0.06 -8.17 -9.09
C ARG A 13 -1.18 -7.31 -8.85
N VAL A 14 -2.38 -7.86 -8.99
CA VAL A 14 -3.63 -7.14 -8.71
C VAL A 14 -3.71 -6.75 -7.24
N LYS A 15 -3.37 -7.66 -6.32
CA LYS A 15 -3.34 -7.37 -4.88
C LYS A 15 -2.39 -6.21 -4.56
N GLN A 16 -1.15 -6.31 -5.06
CA GLN A 16 -0.12 -5.31 -4.83
C GLN A 16 -0.45 -3.95 -5.48
N LEU A 17 -1.12 -3.96 -6.64
CA LEU A 17 -1.64 -2.73 -7.26
C LEU A 17 -2.68 -2.05 -6.36
N GLY A 18 -3.57 -2.83 -5.73
CA GLY A 18 -4.53 -2.33 -4.75
C GLY A 18 -3.83 -1.68 -3.55
N GLU A 19 -2.84 -2.36 -2.96
CA GLU A 19 -2.05 -1.83 -1.84
C GLU A 19 -1.32 -0.53 -2.20
N GLN A 20 -0.76 -0.43 -3.42
CA GLN A 20 -0.14 0.80 -3.93
C GLN A 20 -1.17 1.93 -4.08
N ALA A 21 -2.36 1.63 -4.61
CA ALA A 21 -3.42 2.62 -4.77
C ALA A 21 -3.96 3.11 -3.42
N ASP A 22 -4.14 2.22 -2.45
CA ASP A 22 -4.56 2.56 -1.09
C ASP A 22 -3.54 3.46 -0.39
N THR A 23 -2.24 3.14 -0.53
CA THR A 23 -1.15 3.95 0.02
C THR A 23 -1.14 5.35 -0.59
N TRP A 24 -1.32 5.45 -1.91
CA TRP A 24 -1.42 6.74 -2.61
C TRP A 24 -2.64 7.54 -2.15
N TYR A 25 -3.81 6.89 -2.02
CA TYR A 25 -5.03 7.55 -1.58
C TYR A 25 -4.91 8.05 -0.13
N GLN A 26 -4.32 7.25 0.75
CA GLN A 26 -4.02 7.65 2.13
C GLN A 26 -3.09 8.87 2.18
N ALA A 27 -2.01 8.86 1.40
CA ALA A 27 -1.07 9.98 1.31
C ALA A 27 -1.80 11.26 0.90
N ARG A 28 -2.61 11.19 -0.17
CA ARG A 28 -3.40 12.33 -0.65
C ARG A 28 -4.37 12.86 0.41
N ARG A 29 -5.14 11.97 1.04
CA ARG A 29 -6.12 12.34 2.07
C ARG A 29 -5.45 13.03 3.26
N LEU A 30 -4.30 12.52 3.70
CA LEU A 30 -3.56 13.11 4.82
C LEU A 30 -2.95 14.45 4.45
N THR A 31 -2.45 14.63 3.24
CA THR A 31 -1.95 15.94 2.75
C THR A 31 -3.05 16.99 2.78
N GLU A 32 -4.25 16.67 2.30
CA GLU A 32 -5.40 17.58 2.34
C GLU A 32 -5.80 17.94 3.78
N TYR A 33 -5.79 16.96 4.69
CA TYR A 33 -6.10 17.19 6.11
C TYR A 33 -5.05 18.07 6.81
N VAL A 34 -3.76 17.77 6.63
CA VAL A 34 -2.66 18.54 7.24
C VAL A 34 -2.66 19.97 6.73
N ALA A 35 -2.92 20.19 5.43
CA ALA A 35 -3.08 21.53 4.88
C ALA A 35 -4.23 22.31 5.55
N ALA A 36 -5.38 21.66 5.77
CA ALA A 36 -6.51 22.28 6.46
C ALA A 36 -6.18 22.65 7.92
N VAL A 37 -5.47 21.78 8.64
CA VAL A 37 -5.00 22.06 10.01
C VAL A 37 -3.98 23.20 10.01
N GLY A 38 -3.10 23.27 9.00
CA GLY A 38 -2.17 24.39 8.81
C GLY A 38 -2.88 25.73 8.68
N VAL A 39 -3.95 25.80 7.89
CA VAL A 39 -4.79 27.01 7.78
C VAL A 39 -5.41 27.35 9.13
N HIS A 40 -5.93 26.37 9.86
CA HIS A 40 -6.47 26.60 11.20
C HIS A 40 -5.42 27.15 12.18
N ALA A 41 -4.19 26.61 12.16
CA ALA A 41 -3.10 27.08 13.01
C ALA A 41 -2.78 28.57 12.80
N THR A 42 -2.90 29.07 11.56
CA THR A 42 -2.68 30.51 11.27
C THR A 42 -3.75 31.42 11.87
N SER A 43 -4.94 30.89 12.15
CA SER A 43 -6.03 31.63 12.80
C SER A 43 -5.92 31.66 14.33
N LEU A 44 -5.07 30.81 14.92
CA LEU A 44 -4.89 30.75 16.36
C LEU A 44 -4.04 31.93 16.87
N PRO A 45 -4.41 32.54 18.00
CA PRO A 45 -3.58 33.55 18.65
C PRO A 45 -2.26 32.92 19.12
N PRO A 46 -1.18 33.71 19.22
CA PRO A 46 0.05 33.25 19.84
C PRO A 46 -0.22 32.74 21.27
N GLY A 47 0.20 31.52 21.56
CA GLY A 47 -0.07 30.86 22.83
C GLY A 47 0.26 29.38 22.78
N GLN A 48 0.07 28.69 23.91
CA GLN A 48 0.38 27.27 24.05
C GLN A 48 -0.36 26.41 23.01
N GLU A 49 -1.64 26.68 22.77
CA GLU A 49 -2.46 25.96 21.80
C GLU A 49 -1.86 26.01 20.37
N ARG A 50 -1.43 27.20 19.93
CA ARG A 50 -0.77 27.35 18.63
C ARG A 50 0.53 26.58 18.56
N THR A 51 1.36 26.64 19.61
CA THR A 51 2.63 25.88 19.67
C THR A 51 2.41 24.38 19.59
N GLU A 52 1.38 23.86 20.27
CA GLU A 52 1.03 22.43 20.24
C GLU A 52 0.57 21.98 18.84
N VAL A 53 -0.25 22.81 18.17
CA VAL A 53 -0.68 22.54 16.79
C VAL A 53 0.49 22.59 15.81
N GLU A 54 1.39 23.57 15.95
CA GLU A 54 2.60 23.68 15.11
C GLU A 54 3.54 22.47 15.31
N ALA A 55 3.70 21.98 16.54
CA ALA A 55 4.47 20.77 16.82
C ALA A 55 3.80 19.52 16.22
N TRP A 56 2.48 19.42 16.29
CA TRP A 56 1.71 18.34 15.65
C TRP A 56 1.86 18.38 14.12
N LEU A 57 1.81 19.58 13.51
CA LEU A 57 2.02 19.77 12.07
C LEU A 57 3.43 19.32 11.63
N ALA A 58 4.47 19.65 12.40
CA ALA A 58 5.83 19.21 12.10
C ALA A 58 5.98 17.68 12.12
N PHE A 59 5.33 17.01 13.08
CA PHE A 59 5.24 15.55 13.10
C PHE A 59 4.49 15.01 11.87
N ALA A 60 3.34 15.61 11.55
CA ALA A 60 2.50 15.17 10.44
C ALA A 60 3.21 15.32 9.09
N ASP A 61 3.94 16.41 8.88
CA ASP A 61 4.74 16.64 7.67
C ASP A 61 5.85 15.60 7.51
N ALA A 62 6.56 15.27 8.60
CA ALA A 62 7.59 14.22 8.58
C ALA A 62 7.00 12.84 8.25
N HIS A 63 5.81 12.54 8.77
CA HIS A 63 5.10 11.31 8.43
C HIS A 63 4.65 11.29 6.95
N LEU A 64 4.11 12.41 6.46
CA LEU A 64 3.66 12.57 5.07
C LEU A 64 4.80 12.42 4.06
N GLN A 65 5.99 12.91 4.36
CA GLN A 65 7.16 12.74 3.50
C GLN A 65 7.48 11.26 3.27
N ASN A 66 7.56 10.47 4.34
CA ASN A 66 7.81 9.02 4.27
C ASN A 66 6.71 8.28 3.47
N LEU A 67 5.46 8.65 3.70
CA LEU A 67 4.32 8.04 3.03
C LEU A 67 4.26 8.40 1.54
N THR A 68 4.56 9.65 1.19
CA THR A 68 4.58 10.13 -0.20
C THR A 68 5.74 9.53 -0.98
N GLU A 69 6.90 9.36 -0.37
CA GLU A 69 8.04 8.65 -0.98
C GLU A 69 7.67 7.20 -1.32
N SER A 70 7.01 6.51 -0.39
CA SER A 70 6.52 5.14 -0.58
C SER A 70 5.46 5.07 -1.70
N ALA A 71 4.60 6.08 -1.84
CA ALA A 71 3.56 6.14 -2.87
C ALA A 71 4.07 6.57 -4.26
N SER A 72 5.17 7.33 -4.33
CA SER A 72 5.64 7.97 -5.59
C SER A 72 6.41 7.03 -6.52
N ALA A 73 6.81 5.85 -6.03
CA ALA A 73 7.56 4.88 -6.81
C ALA A 73 6.72 3.63 -7.12
N PRO A 74 5.80 3.68 -8.11
CA PRO A 74 5.08 2.50 -8.54
C PRO A 74 6.08 1.48 -9.08
N LYS A 75 6.23 0.36 -8.36
CA LYS A 75 7.07 -0.76 -8.78
C LYS A 75 6.16 -1.84 -9.32
N LEU A 76 6.51 -2.40 -10.49
CA LEU A 76 5.88 -3.63 -10.95
C LEU A 76 6.23 -4.75 -9.95
N PRO A 77 5.26 -5.32 -9.24
CA PRO A 77 5.54 -6.35 -8.25
C PRO A 77 6.02 -7.62 -8.96
N THR A 78 7.19 -8.12 -8.54
CA THR A 78 7.71 -9.42 -8.98
C THR A 78 7.24 -10.47 -7.97
N PRO A 79 6.31 -11.35 -8.34
CA PRO A 79 5.83 -12.38 -7.43
C PRO A 79 6.97 -13.33 -7.02
N PRO A 80 7.05 -13.75 -5.75
CA PRO A 80 7.96 -14.83 -5.36
C PRO A 80 7.55 -16.14 -6.03
N LYS A 81 8.48 -17.10 -6.13
CA LYS A 81 8.19 -18.43 -6.68
C LYS A 81 7.07 -19.08 -5.83
N PRO A 82 5.90 -19.40 -6.41
CA PRO A 82 4.79 -19.94 -5.64
C PRO A 82 5.10 -21.33 -5.09
N SER A 83 4.66 -21.59 -3.86
CA SER A 83 4.64 -22.93 -3.29
C SER A 83 3.47 -23.76 -3.86
N GLY A 84 3.47 -25.07 -3.63
CA GLY A 84 2.33 -25.93 -4.00
C GLY A 84 1.02 -25.50 -3.33
N ASP A 85 1.08 -24.91 -2.13
CA ASP A 85 -0.08 -24.40 -1.40
C ASP A 85 -0.63 -23.10 -2.02
N ASP A 86 0.25 -22.21 -2.47
CA ASP A 86 -0.14 -20.95 -3.13
C ASP A 86 -0.87 -21.18 -4.45
N LEU A 87 -0.62 -22.32 -5.11
CA LEU A 87 -1.23 -22.70 -6.38
C LEU A 87 -2.56 -23.43 -6.21
N LYS A 88 -2.84 -24.05 -5.05
CA LYS A 88 -4.09 -24.77 -4.78
C LYS A 88 -5.36 -24.05 -5.26
N PRO A 89 -5.57 -22.74 -4.98
CA PRO A 89 -6.78 -22.04 -5.44
C PRO A 89 -6.87 -21.89 -6.96
N PHE A 90 -5.75 -21.98 -7.69
CA PHE A 90 -5.66 -21.83 -9.14
C PHE A 90 -5.57 -23.17 -9.89
N LEU A 91 -5.48 -24.29 -9.18
CA LEU A 91 -5.26 -25.62 -9.75
C LEU A 91 -6.56 -26.37 -10.11
N GLY A 92 -7.74 -25.87 -9.71
CA GLY A 92 -9.02 -26.50 -10.06
C GLY A 92 -9.07 -27.99 -9.67
N HIS A 93 -9.19 -28.89 -10.65
CA HIS A 93 -9.22 -30.37 -10.45
C HIS A 93 -7.84 -31.04 -10.58
N TRP A 94 -6.77 -30.26 -10.77
CA TRP A 94 -5.41 -30.76 -10.94
C TRP A 94 -4.69 -30.83 -9.60
N SER A 95 -4.05 -31.97 -9.29
CA SER A 95 -3.28 -32.14 -8.06
C SER A 95 -1.99 -31.29 -8.08
N PRO A 96 -1.58 -30.66 -6.96
CA PRO A 96 -0.37 -29.82 -6.88
C PRO A 96 0.94 -30.54 -7.22
N TYR A 97 0.93 -31.88 -7.23
CA TYR A 97 2.12 -32.72 -7.38
C TYR A 97 2.29 -33.37 -8.76
N GLY A 98 1.55 -32.91 -9.79
CA GLY A 98 1.61 -33.50 -11.12
C GLY A 98 0.89 -34.86 -11.21
N PRO A 99 0.82 -35.48 -12.42
CA PRO A 99 0.15 -36.77 -12.57
C PRO A 99 0.88 -37.83 -11.73
N ARG A 100 0.14 -38.50 -10.84
CA ARG A 100 0.61 -39.75 -10.24
C ARG A 100 0.66 -40.78 -11.37
N SER A 101 1.86 -41.06 -11.87
CA SER A 101 2.09 -42.29 -12.64
C SER A 101 1.77 -43.47 -11.71
N TYR A 102 0.71 -44.19 -12.03
CA TYR A 102 0.44 -45.52 -11.50
C TYR A 102 0.99 -46.55 -12.49
#